data_AF-A0A6J6V3Z7-F1
#
_entry.id   AF-A0A6J6V3Z7-F1
#
_cell.length_a   1.000
_cell.length_b   1.000
_cell.length_c   1.000
_cell.angle_alpha   90.00
_cell.angle_beta   90.00
_cell.angle_gamma   90.00
#
_symmetry.space_group_name_H-M   'P 1'
#
loop_
_entity.id
_entity.type
_entity.pdbx_description
1 polymer ?
#
loop_
_entity_poly.entity_id
_entity_poly.type
_entity_poly.pdbx_seq_one_letter_code
_entity_poly.pdbx_strand_id
1 'polypeptide(L)'
;MSQPISILVETFGTNTVSEESIEQAVRDVFDLRPGAIVRDLDLKRPIYAKTAAYGHFGRPEPEFTWETLSRLSDFKAAVKL
;
A
#
# COMPACT_ATOMS: atom_id res chain seq x y z
N MET A 1 -1.28 -20.34 -5.29
CA MET A 1 -1.72 -18.96 -5.61
C MET A 1 -0.50 -18.07 -5.66
N SER A 2 -0.48 -17.03 -6.51
CA SER A 2 0.65 -16.11 -6.61
C SER A 2 0.73 -15.21 -5.36
N GLN A 3 1.88 -15.18 -4.71
CA GLN A 3 2.26 -14.30 -3.61
C GLN A 3 3.59 -13.63 -3.98
N PRO A 4 3.94 -12.48 -3.39
CA PRO A 4 5.29 -11.92 -3.57
C PRO A 4 6.33 -12.91 -3.04
N ILE A 5 7.49 -12.98 -3.71
CA ILE A 5 8.60 -13.86 -3.30
C ILE A 5 9.24 -13.33 -2.01
N SER A 6 9.34 -12.00 -1.87
CA SER A 6 9.88 -11.34 -0.69
C SER A 6 9.19 -9.98 -0.46
N ILE A 7 9.26 -9.50 0.78
CA ILE A 7 8.92 -8.14 1.18
C ILE A 7 10.12 -7.67 2.01
N LEU A 8 10.58 -6.44 1.76
CA LEU A 8 11.61 -5.78 2.54
C LEU A 8 11.08 -4.41 2.94
N VAL A 9 11.25 -4.08 4.22
CA VAL A 9 10.92 -2.77 4.78
C VAL A 9 12.23 -2.13 5.25
N GLU A 10 12.45 -0.87 4.84
CA GLU A 10 13.56 -0.03 5.28
C GLU A 10 12.97 1.31 5.72
N THR A 11 13.32 1.72 6.93
CA THR A 11 12.75 2.91 7.60
C THR A 11 13.77 4.02 7.80
N PHE A 12 15.01 3.83 7.36
CA PHE A 12 16.11 4.77 7.46
C PHE A 12 16.34 5.25 8.90
N GLY A 13 16.10 4.37 9.88
CA GLY A 13 16.29 4.64 11.31
C GLY A 13 15.22 5.54 11.96
N THR A 14 14.08 5.77 11.32
CA THR A 14 12.99 6.63 11.84
C THR A 14 11.85 5.85 12.51
N ASN A 15 11.95 4.52 12.53
CA ASN A 15 10.92 3.63 13.04
C ASN A 15 10.72 3.75 14.56
N THR A 16 9.47 3.68 15.00
CA THR A 16 9.09 3.63 16.43
C THR A 16 8.80 2.20 16.92
N VAL A 17 8.72 1.23 16.00
CA VAL A 17 8.57 -0.21 16.23
C VAL A 17 9.55 -0.95 15.31
N SER A 18 9.87 -2.22 15.54
CA SER A 18 10.85 -2.94 14.70
C SER A 18 10.38 -3.05 13.25
N GLU A 19 11.32 -2.99 12.29
CA GLU A 19 11.01 -3.17 10.86
C GLU A 19 10.38 -4.53 10.58
N GLU A 20 10.75 -5.58 11.33
CA GLU A 20 10.10 -6.89 11.30
C GLU A 20 8.61 -6.81 11.68
N SER A 21 8.25 -5.99 12.68
CA SER A 21 6.84 -5.78 13.04
C SER A 21 6.09 -5.02 11.94
N ILE A 22 6.75 -4.07 11.27
CA ILE A 22 6.18 -3.32 10.14
C ILE A 22 5.98 -4.26 8.94
N GLU A 23 6.98 -5.09 8.61
CA GLU A 23 6.89 -6.08 7.54
C GLU A 23 5.74 -7.07 7.80
N GLN A 24 5.62 -7.57 9.04
CA GLN A 24 4.54 -8.48 9.41
C GLN A 24 3.17 -7.78 9.29
N ALA A 25 3.04 -6.54 9.77
CA ALA A 25 1.82 -5.76 9.61
C ALA A 25 1.49 -5.52 8.12
N VAL A 26 2.49 -5.30 7.25
CA VAL A 26 2.26 -5.20 5.80
C VAL A 26 1.66 -6.50 5.26
N ARG A 27 2.20 -7.66 5.66
CA ARG A 27 1.70 -8.98 5.25
C ARG A 27 0.27 -9.25 5.72
N ASP A 28 -0.07 -8.82 6.93
CA ASP A 28 -1.37 -9.11 7.55
C ASP A 28 -2.48 -8.19 7.04
N VAL A 29 -2.15 -6.92 6.75
CA VAL A 29 -3.14 -5.88 6.41
C VAL A 29 -3.33 -5.74 4.90
N PHE A 30 -2.30 -6.00 4.10
CA PHE A 30 -2.35 -5.83 2.64
C PHE A 30 -2.26 -7.17 1.91
N ASP A 31 -3.28 -7.47 1.12
CA ASP A 31 -3.28 -8.61 0.21
C ASP A 31 -2.46 -8.28 -1.05
N LEU A 32 -1.16 -8.54 -1.01
CA LEU A 32 -0.21 -8.18 -2.08
C LEU A 32 -0.22 -9.14 -3.28
N ARG A 33 -1.21 -10.02 -3.40
CA ARG A 33 -1.39 -10.84 -4.60
C ARG A 33 -1.77 -9.93 -5.77
N PRO A 34 -1.26 -10.12 -7.00
CA PRO A 34 -1.55 -9.20 -8.13
C PRO A 34 -3.04 -8.95 -8.38
N GLY A 35 -3.86 -10.01 -8.30
CA GLY A 35 -5.31 -9.88 -8.47
C GLY A 35 -6.01 -9.14 -7.33
N ALA A 36 -5.46 -9.21 -6.12
CA ALA A 36 -5.97 -8.50 -4.96
C ALA A 36 -5.59 -7.02 -4.99
N ILE A 37 -4.36 -6.67 -5.39
CA ILE A 37 -3.95 -5.27 -5.63
C ILE A 37 -4.90 -4.61 -6.63
N VAL A 38 -5.18 -5.28 -7.76
CA VAL A 38 -6.10 -4.76 -8.78
C VAL A 38 -7.53 -4.56 -8.24
N ARG A 39 -8.00 -5.46 -7.38
CA ARG A 39 -9.32 -5.39 -6.75
C ARG A 39 -9.39 -4.27 -5.70
N ASP A 40 -8.45 -4.25 -4.76
CA ASP A 40 -8.49 -3.37 -3.59
C ASP A 40 -8.21 -1.91 -3.96
N LEU A 41 -7.43 -1.67 -5.01
CA LEU A 41 -7.22 -0.34 -5.59
C LEU A 41 -8.18 -0.02 -6.74
N ASP A 42 -9.13 -0.91 -7.07
CA ASP A 42 -10.10 -0.72 -8.17
C ASP A 42 -9.43 -0.25 -9.48
N LEU A 43 -8.43 -1.00 -9.95
CA LEU A 43 -7.53 -0.56 -11.04
C LEU A 43 -8.08 -0.85 -12.45
N LYS A 44 -9.13 -1.66 -12.60
CA LYS A 44 -9.71 -2.01 -13.90
C LYS A 44 -10.68 -0.93 -14.41
N ARG A 45 -10.20 0.30 -14.49
CA ARG A 45 -10.95 1.50 -14.90
C ARG A 45 -10.08 2.42 -15.76
N PRO A 46 -10.65 3.31 -16.57
CA PRO A 46 -9.90 4.25 -17.41
C PRO A 46 -9.39 5.46 -16.59
N ILE A 47 -8.50 5.24 -15.62
CA ILE A 47 -8.04 6.26 -14.65
C ILE A 47 -6.64 6.82 -14.91
N TYR A 48 -5.88 6.22 -15.83
CA TYR A 48 -4.43 6.46 -15.95
C TYR A 48 -4.02 7.71 -16.72
N ALA A 49 -4.91 8.30 -17.53
CA ALA A 49 -4.55 9.45 -18.37
C ALA A 49 -4.03 10.64 -17.53
N LYS A 50 -4.62 10.87 -16.35
CA LYS A 50 -4.19 11.94 -15.43
C LYS A 50 -2.80 11.72 -14.84
N THR A 51 -2.31 10.48 -14.74
CA THR A 51 -0.98 10.18 -14.18
C THR A 51 0.15 10.41 -15.18
N ALA A 52 -0.16 10.52 -16.48
CA ALA A 52 0.82 10.65 -17.56
C ALA A 52 1.58 11.99 -17.57
N ALA A 53 1.11 12.97 -16.80
CA ALA A 53 1.79 14.24 -16.55
C ALA A 53 1.75 14.57 -15.07
N TYR A 54 2.77 15.28 -14.58
CA TYR A 54 2.89 15.74 -13.18
C TYR A 54 3.00 14.60 -12.15
N GLY A 55 3.32 13.38 -12.58
CA GLY A 55 3.60 12.23 -11.71
C GLY A 55 2.37 11.45 -11.27
N HIS A 56 2.63 10.23 -10.80
CA HIS A 56 1.62 9.25 -10.35
C HIS A 56 1.27 9.38 -8.86
N PHE A 57 2.14 9.98 -8.06
CA PHE A 57 2.05 9.98 -6.59
C PHE A 57 1.93 11.39 -6.00
N GLY A 58 1.41 11.48 -4.78
CA GLY A 58 1.32 12.71 -3.99
C GLY A 58 0.22 13.67 -4.45
N ARG A 59 -0.77 13.15 -5.19
CA ARG A 59 -1.84 13.94 -5.82
C ARG A 59 -3.20 13.44 -5.35
N PRO A 60 -4.02 14.27 -4.68
CA PRO A 60 -5.27 13.82 -4.07
C PRO A 60 -6.44 13.79 -5.09
N GLU A 61 -6.21 13.19 -6.26
CA GLU A 61 -7.25 13.00 -7.27
C GLU A 61 -8.17 11.84 -6.85
N PRO A 62 -9.51 11.94 -7.02
CA PRO A 62 -10.43 10.88 -6.66
C PRO A 62 -10.15 9.53 -7.33
N GLU A 63 -9.53 9.55 -8.51
CA GLU A 63 -9.20 8.34 -9.27
C GLU A 63 -7.99 7.58 -8.70
N PHE A 64 -7.12 8.24 -7.92
CA PHE A 64 -5.86 7.68 -7.42
C PHE A 64 -6.10 7.02 -6.05
N THR A 65 -6.75 5.87 -6.08
CA THR A 65 -7.11 5.09 -4.89
C THR A 65 -5.91 4.73 -4.02
N TRP A 66 -4.70 4.61 -4.59
CA TRP A 66 -3.44 4.37 -3.87
C TRP A 66 -2.98 5.54 -2.99
N GLU A 67 -3.53 6.75 -3.19
CA GLU A 67 -3.27 7.92 -2.34
C GLU A 67 -4.18 7.95 -1.11
N THR A 68 -5.17 7.05 -1.04
CA THR A 68 -6.10 7.00 0.10
C THR A 68 -5.52 6.18 1.26
N LEU A 69 -5.64 6.70 2.48
CA LEU A 69 -5.22 6.02 3.70
C LEU A 69 -6.26 4.98 4.19
N SER A 70 -6.78 4.16 3.27
CA SER A 70 -7.91 3.24 3.49
C SER A 70 -7.62 2.12 4.50
N ARG A 71 -6.35 1.83 4.78
CA ARG A 71 -5.89 0.79 5.71
C ARG A 71 -5.17 1.33 6.94
N LEU A 72 -5.18 2.65 7.17
CA LEU A 72 -4.40 3.26 8.24
C LEU A 72 -4.77 2.72 9.63
N SER A 73 -6.06 2.59 9.92
CA SER A 73 -6.52 2.08 11.22
C SER A 73 -6.11 0.62 11.44
N ASP A 74 -6.32 -0.23 10.43
CA ASP A 74 -5.94 -1.65 10.49
C ASP A 74 -4.42 -1.80 10.65
N PHE A 75 -3.66 -0.99 9.92
CA PHE A 75 -2.20 -0.97 9.99
C PHE A 75 -1.69 -0.54 11.37
N LYS A 76 -2.22 0.55 11.93
CA LYS A 76 -1.90 1.01 13.29
C LYS A 76 -2.19 -0.08 14.33
N ALA A 77 -3.36 -0.71 14.24
CA ALA A 77 -3.70 -1.82 15.13
C ALA A 77 -2.71 -2.99 15.01
N ALA A 78 -2.29 -3.35 13.79
CA ALA A 78 -1.33 -4.42 13.54
C ALA A 78 0.07 -4.11 14.11
N VAL A 79 0.52 -2.85 14.03
CA VAL A 79 1.78 -2.41 14.65
C VAL A 79 1.64 -1.98 16.12
N LYS A 80 0.45 -2.12 16.72
CA LYS A 80 0.13 -1.78 18.12
C LYS A 80 0.34 -0.29 18.45
N LEU A 81 -0.07 0.59 17.53
CA LEU A 81 -0.08 2.05 17.67
C LEU A 81 -1.49 2.64 17.74
#